data_AF-A0A972IG43-F1
#
_entry.id   AF-A0A972IG43-F1
#
_cell.length_a   1.000
_cell.length_b   1.000
_cell.length_c   1.000
_cell.angle_alpha   90.00
_cell.angle_beta   90.00
_cell.angle_gamma   90.00
#
_symmetry.space_group_name_H-M   'P 1'
#
loop_
_entity.id
_entity.type
_entity.pdbx_description
1 polymer ?
#
loop_
_entity_poly.entity_id
_entity_poly.type
_entity_poly.pdbx_seq_one_letter_code
_entity_poly.pdbx_strand_id
1 'polypeptide(L)'
;MSARPIRDAETTVAQLRRIVDAFVAERDWGQFHTPKNLAMSLAIEAAELMEHFQWLTPEQSWQAAADAEKKRAIGEELSDVFGYLLALAGALELDLASALVAKMAKNAEKYPIERYRGLFGPADPNRP
;
A
#
# COMPACT_ATOMS: atom_id res chain seq x y z
N MET A 1 -29.52 3.51 14.13
CA MET A 1 -28.99 4.09 12.87
C MET A 1 -27.92 3.13 12.36
N SER A 2 -28.13 2.48 11.22
CA SER A 2 -27.09 1.63 10.65
C SER A 2 -25.94 2.52 10.19
N ALA A 3 -24.73 2.30 10.68
CA ALA A 3 -23.56 3.02 10.19
C ALA A 3 -23.43 2.79 8.67
N ARG A 4 -23.14 3.86 7.92
CA ARG A 4 -22.92 3.79 6.47
C ARG A 4 -21.73 2.85 6.21
N PRO A 5 -21.81 1.94 5.22
CA PRO A 5 -20.70 1.03 4.93
C PRO A 5 -19.45 1.82 4.50
N ILE A 6 -18.29 1.45 5.05
CA ILE A 6 -16.98 1.99 4.66
C ILE A 6 -16.66 1.51 3.24
N ARG A 7 -16.29 2.46 2.37
CA ARG A 7 -15.97 2.23 0.95
C ARG A 7 -14.92 3.21 0.48
N ASP A 8 -14.02 2.77 -0.38
CA ASP A 8 -12.89 3.55 -0.89
C ASP A 8 -13.31 4.90 -1.51
N ALA A 9 -14.45 4.92 -2.22
CA ALA A 9 -14.97 6.12 -2.88
C ALA A 9 -15.31 7.28 -1.94
N GLU A 10 -15.52 7.01 -0.65
CA GLU A 10 -16.02 7.99 0.32
C GLU A 10 -15.14 8.08 1.58
N THR A 11 -14.15 7.18 1.70
CA THR A 11 -13.33 7.06 2.90
C THR A 11 -11.96 7.69 2.68
N THR A 12 -11.67 8.71 3.47
CA THR A 12 -10.38 9.40 3.45
C THR A 12 -9.26 8.57 4.10
N VAL A 13 -8.02 8.82 3.70
CA VAL A 13 -6.82 8.24 4.35
C VAL A 13 -6.83 8.51 5.86
N ALA A 14 -7.26 9.71 6.27
CA ALA A 14 -7.37 10.07 7.68
C ALA A 14 -8.40 9.23 8.44
N GLN A 15 -9.50 8.82 7.81
CA GLN A 15 -10.48 7.91 8.43
C GLN A 15 -9.90 6.52 8.62
N LEU A 16 -9.20 5.99 7.62
CA LEU A 16 -8.57 4.66 7.70
C LEU A 16 -7.46 4.63 8.76
N ARG A 17 -6.63 5.68 8.80
CA ARG A 17 -5.62 5.85 9.85
C ARG A 17 -6.22 5.82 11.25
N ARG A 18 -7.34 6.52 11.49
CA ARG A 18 -8.02 6.51 12.80
C ARG A 18 -8.51 5.13 13.21
N ILE A 19 -8.92 4.28 12.26
CA ILE A 19 -9.31 2.89 12.55
C ILE A 19 -8.10 2.10 13.05
N VAL A 20 -6.95 2.25 12.38
CA VAL A 20 -5.68 1.61 12.79
C VAL A 20 -5.24 2.11 14.16
N ASP A 21 -5.21 3.44 14.37
CA ASP A 21 -4.77 4.04 15.62
C ASP A 21 -5.66 3.61 16.80
N ALA A 22 -6.98 3.54 16.60
CA ALA A 22 -7.91 3.06 17.62
C ALA A 22 -7.65 1.59 17.97
N PHE A 23 -7.47 0.72 16.97
CA PHE A 23 -7.16 -0.70 17.19
C PHE A 23 -5.88 -0.91 18.01
N VAL A 24 -4.84 -0.12 17.72
CA VAL A 24 -3.55 -0.15 18.43
C VAL A 24 -3.69 0.36 19.85
N ALA A 25 -4.40 1.48 20.04
CA ALA A 25 -4.60 2.10 21.34
C ALA A 25 -5.41 1.21 22.29
N GLU A 26 -6.48 0.58 21.80
CA GLU A 26 -7.32 -0.36 22.57
C GLU A 26 -6.53 -1.55 23.14
N ARG A 27 -5.38 -1.88 22.54
CA ARG A 27 -4.53 -3.01 22.93
C ARG A 27 -3.25 -2.57 23.64
N ASP A 28 -3.07 -1.27 23.87
CA ASP A 28 -1.83 -0.69 24.39
C ASP A 28 -0.58 -1.10 23.59
N TRP A 29 -0.75 -1.32 22.28
CA TRP A 29 0.34 -1.76 21.39
C TRP A 29 1.24 -0.63 20.91
N GLY A 30 0.89 0.63 21.23
CA GLY A 30 1.69 1.80 20.91
C GLY A 30 3.15 1.69 21.38
N GLN A 31 3.42 0.99 22.48
CA GLN A 31 4.76 0.72 23.00
C GLN A 31 5.64 -0.13 22.06
N PHE A 32 5.05 -0.94 21.19
CA PHE A 32 5.77 -1.79 20.21
C PHE A 32 5.86 -1.13 18.83
N HIS A 33 5.06 -0.10 18.58
CA HIS A 33 4.91 0.60 17.30
C HIS A 33 6.02 1.64 17.06
N THR A 34 7.28 1.26 17.26
CA THR A 34 8.41 2.09 16.86
C THR A 34 8.52 2.13 15.32
N PRO A 35 9.03 3.21 14.70
CA PRO A 35 9.20 3.26 13.24
C PRO A 35 10.04 2.10 12.69
N LYS A 36 11.04 1.63 13.44
CA LYS A 36 11.83 0.44 13.09
C LYS A 36 10.95 -0.80 12.98
N ASN A 37 10.17 -1.09 14.03
CA ASN A 37 9.36 -2.31 14.08
C ASN A 37 8.28 -2.27 12.99
N LEU A 38 7.61 -1.13 12.83
CA LEU A 38 6.57 -0.95 11.81
C LEU A 38 7.11 -1.10 10.39
N ALA A 39 8.30 -0.56 10.10
CA ALA A 39 8.95 -0.76 8.80
C ALA A 39 9.31 -2.23 8.55
N MET A 40 9.73 -2.97 9.59
CA MET A 40 9.99 -4.41 9.48
C MET A 40 8.70 -5.20 9.23
N SER A 41 7.63 -4.92 10.00
CA SER A 41 6.32 -5.56 9.79
C SER A 41 5.79 -5.29 8.38
N LEU A 42 5.83 -4.05 7.90
CA LEU A 42 5.45 -3.72 6.52
C LEU A 42 6.20 -4.56 5.47
N ALA A 43 7.49 -4.79 5.69
CA ALA A 43 8.28 -5.62 4.77
C ALA A 43 7.91 -7.11 4.84
N ILE A 44 7.52 -7.61 6.02
CA ILE A 44 7.03 -8.97 6.21
C ILE A 44 5.72 -9.16 5.44
N GLU A 45 4.73 -8.30 5.65
CA GLU A 45 3.43 -8.42 4.95
C GLU A 45 3.58 -8.25 3.44
N ALA A 46 4.53 -7.42 2.99
CA ALA A 46 4.84 -7.30 1.57
C ALA A 46 5.42 -8.61 0.99
N ALA A 47 6.16 -9.37 1.80
CA ALA A 47 6.65 -10.69 1.42
C ALA A 47 5.50 -11.71 1.40
N GLU A 48 4.58 -11.69 2.37
CA GLU A 48 3.39 -12.56 2.40
C GLU A 48 2.49 -12.29 1.18
N LEU A 49 2.23 -11.03 0.85
CA LEU A 49 1.55 -10.62 -0.39
C LEU A 49 2.23 -11.20 -1.64
N MET A 50 3.57 -11.17 -1.69
CA MET A 50 4.34 -11.67 -2.82
C MET A 50 4.16 -13.19 -3.01
N GLU A 51 3.93 -13.96 -1.95
CA GLU A 51 3.75 -15.42 -2.04
C GLU A 51 2.57 -15.82 -2.93
N HIS A 52 1.53 -14.97 -3.02
CA HIS A 52 0.39 -15.21 -3.92
C HIS A 52 0.74 -15.19 -5.40
N PHE A 53 1.87 -14.56 -5.76
CA PHE A 53 2.31 -14.31 -7.13
C PHE A 53 3.63 -15.02 -7.50
N GLN A 54 4.42 -15.45 -6.52
CA GLN A 54 5.81 -15.89 -6.72
C GLN A 54 6.02 -17.00 -7.79
N TRP A 55 5.03 -17.87 -7.98
CA TRP A 55 5.09 -18.99 -8.95
C TRP A 55 4.27 -18.75 -10.22
N LEU A 56 3.70 -17.56 -10.40
CA LEU A 56 2.85 -17.24 -11.55
C LEU A 56 3.68 -16.67 -12.69
N THR A 57 3.34 -17.04 -13.93
CA THR A 57 3.79 -16.26 -15.09
C THR A 57 3.11 -14.87 -15.11
N PRO A 58 3.65 -13.90 -15.87
CA PRO A 58 2.98 -12.61 -16.04
C PRO A 58 1.51 -12.75 -16.45
N GLU A 59 1.19 -13.65 -17.39
CA GLU A 59 -0.18 -13.91 -17.87
C GLU A 59 -1.07 -14.49 -16.77
N GLN A 60 -0.53 -15.42 -15.97
CA GLN A 60 -1.26 -16.02 -14.86
C GLN A 60 -1.51 -15.01 -13.72
N SER A 61 -0.59 -14.06 -13.50
CA SER A 61 -0.72 -13.06 -12.44
C SER A 61 -1.96 -12.16 -12.61
N TRP A 62 -2.35 -11.85 -13.86
CA TRP A 62 -3.59 -11.14 -14.17
C TRP A 62 -4.86 -11.89 -13.76
N GLN A 63 -4.79 -13.21 -13.65
CA GLN A 63 -5.91 -14.08 -13.25
C GLN A 63 -5.84 -14.49 -11.78
N ALA A 64 -4.84 -14.02 -11.02
CA ALA A 64 -4.63 -14.42 -9.63
C ALA A 64 -5.84 -14.13 -8.72
N ALA A 65 -6.62 -13.10 -9.05
CA ALA A 65 -7.83 -12.70 -8.30
C ALA A 65 -9.15 -13.11 -8.98
N ALA A 66 -9.11 -14.04 -9.95
CA ALA A 66 -10.31 -14.57 -10.60
C ALA A 66 -11.07 -15.56 -9.68
N ASP A 67 -10.33 -16.30 -8.85
CA ASP A 67 -10.88 -17.12 -7.77
C ASP A 67 -11.22 -16.26 -6.55
N ALA A 68 -12.39 -16.49 -5.95
CA ALA A 68 -12.90 -15.65 -4.86
C ALA A 68 -12.11 -15.83 -3.55
N GLU A 69 -11.67 -17.05 -3.24
CA GLU A 69 -10.88 -17.31 -2.02
C GLU A 69 -9.49 -16.70 -2.16
N LYS A 70 -8.85 -16.88 -3.33
CA LYS A 70 -7.55 -16.29 -3.61
C LYS A 70 -7.61 -14.76 -3.64
N LYS A 71 -8.66 -14.18 -4.22
CA LYS A 71 -8.89 -12.73 -4.19
C LYS A 71 -9.04 -12.21 -2.77
N ARG A 72 -9.73 -12.94 -1.89
CA ARG A 72 -9.86 -12.58 -0.47
C ARG A 72 -8.49 -12.60 0.21
N ALA A 73 -7.72 -13.68 0.06
CA ALA A 73 -6.39 -13.79 0.66
C ALA A 73 -5.44 -12.68 0.20
N ILE A 74 -5.37 -12.41 -1.11
CA ILE A 74 -4.61 -11.26 -1.64
C ILE A 74 -5.08 -9.93 -1.02
N GLY A 75 -6.39 -9.78 -0.82
CA GLY A 75 -6.97 -8.60 -0.19
C GLY A 75 -6.60 -8.44 1.29
N GLU A 76 -6.42 -9.55 2.02
CA GLU A 76 -5.95 -9.56 3.41
C GLU A 76 -4.51 -9.03 3.47
N GLU A 77 -3.60 -9.63 2.71
CA GLU A 77 -2.19 -9.20 2.70
C GLU A 77 -1.99 -7.76 2.19
N LEU A 78 -2.77 -7.34 1.19
CA LEU A 78 -2.78 -5.93 0.75
C LEU A 78 -3.25 -5.00 1.88
N SER A 79 -4.22 -5.43 2.67
CA SER A 79 -4.74 -4.65 3.79
C SER A 79 -3.73 -4.58 4.93
N ASP A 80 -2.98 -5.64 5.18
CA ASP A 80 -1.93 -5.67 6.20
C ASP A 80 -0.75 -4.77 5.83
N VAL A 81 -0.27 -4.84 4.58
CA VAL A 81 0.72 -3.88 4.04
C VAL A 81 0.25 -2.43 4.22
N PHE A 82 -1.01 -2.16 3.85
CA PHE A 82 -1.55 -0.81 3.97
C PHE A 82 -1.74 -0.37 5.43
N GLY A 83 -2.19 -1.28 6.30
CA GLY A 83 -2.36 -1.05 7.72
C GLY A 83 -1.04 -0.66 8.40
N TYR A 84 0.05 -1.38 8.13
CA TYR A 84 1.37 -1.00 8.65
C TYR A 84 1.92 0.26 8.02
N LEU A 85 1.64 0.54 6.75
CA LEU A 85 2.03 1.82 6.12
C LEU A 85 1.33 2.99 6.82
N LEU A 86 0.04 2.84 7.12
CA LEU A 86 -0.71 3.81 7.91
C LEU A 86 -0.12 3.91 9.31
N ALA A 87 0.09 2.82 10.05
CA ALA A 87 0.69 2.89 11.39
C ALA A 87 2.06 3.58 11.38
N LEU A 88 2.92 3.28 10.41
CA LEU A 88 4.26 3.86 10.26
C LEU A 88 4.21 5.36 9.99
N ALA A 89 3.35 5.80 9.07
CA ALA A 89 3.12 7.22 8.87
C ALA A 89 2.57 7.90 10.14
N GLY A 90 1.93 7.15 11.05
CA GLY A 90 1.44 7.61 12.36
C GLY A 90 2.57 7.90 13.31
N ALA A 91 3.40 6.90 13.52
CA ALA A 91 4.58 7.01 14.36
C ALA A 91 5.58 8.08 13.88
N LEU A 92 5.58 8.42 12.59
CA LEU A 92 6.44 9.44 11.98
C LEU A 92 5.74 10.80 11.78
N GLU A 93 4.48 10.95 12.17
CA GLU A 93 3.70 12.18 11.99
C GLU A 93 3.65 12.66 10.53
N LEU A 94 3.60 11.72 9.58
CA LEU A 94 3.55 12.01 8.15
C LEU A 94 2.11 12.13 7.65
N ASP A 95 1.82 13.26 7.00
CA ASP A 95 0.68 13.36 6.10
C ASP A 95 0.98 12.59 4.81
N LEU A 96 0.54 11.33 4.79
CA LEU A 96 0.79 10.41 3.70
C LEU A 96 0.14 10.88 2.38
N ALA A 97 -1.01 11.55 2.44
CA ALA A 97 -1.70 12.04 1.25
C ALA A 97 -0.91 13.17 0.58
N SER A 98 -0.52 14.17 1.37
CA SER A 98 0.30 15.28 0.90
C SER A 98 1.68 14.80 0.41
N ALA A 99 2.31 13.87 1.13
CA ALA A 99 3.58 13.27 0.75
C ALA A 99 3.50 12.52 -0.59
N LEU A 100 2.44 11.75 -0.82
CA LEU A 100 2.21 11.04 -2.07
C LEU A 100 2.02 12.01 -3.24
N VAL A 101 1.18 13.03 -3.09
CA VAL A 101 0.95 14.05 -4.13
C VAL A 101 2.26 14.73 -4.53
N ALA A 102 3.06 15.16 -3.54
CA ALA A 102 4.37 15.77 -3.79
C ALA A 102 5.34 14.80 -4.48
N LYS A 103 5.32 13.52 -4.11
CA LYS A 103 6.15 12.49 -4.76
C LYS A 103 5.74 12.26 -6.21
N MET A 104 4.45 12.27 -6.50
CA MET A 104 3.93 12.09 -7.86
C MET A 104 4.26 13.27 -8.77
N ALA A 105 4.21 14.50 -8.27
CA ALA A 105 4.68 15.67 -9.02
C ALA A 105 6.17 15.53 -9.41
N LYS A 106 7.03 15.17 -8.45
CA LYS A 106 8.46 14.89 -8.71
C LYS A 106 8.68 13.73 -9.69
N ASN A 107 7.83 12.70 -9.63
CA ASN A 107 7.90 11.59 -10.58
C ASN A 107 7.52 12.01 -12.00
N ALA A 108 6.51 12.87 -12.16
CA ALA A 108 6.11 13.38 -13.47
C ALA A 108 7.22 14.23 -14.12
N GLU A 109 7.94 15.02 -13.33
CA GLU A 109 9.13 15.75 -13.80
C GLU A 109 10.27 14.80 -14.20
N LYS A 110 10.50 13.75 -13.41
CA LYS A 110 11.54 12.74 -13.68
C LYS A 110 11.21 11.87 -14.90
N TYR A 111 9.94 11.58 -15.13
CA TYR A 111 9.44 10.68 -16.18
C TYR A 111 8.36 11.39 -17.03
N PRO A 112 8.74 12.36 -17.87
CA PRO A 112 7.79 13.12 -18.69
C PRO A 112 7.07 12.25 -19.71
N ILE A 113 5.78 12.54 -19.95
CA ILE A 113 4.89 11.74 -20.80
C ILE A 113 5.44 11.60 -22.23
N GLU A 114 6.06 12.64 -22.75
CA GLU A 114 6.62 12.68 -24.11
C GLU A 114 7.73 11.65 -24.33
N ARG A 115 8.38 11.19 -23.24
CA ARG A 115 9.50 10.23 -23.28
C ARG A 115 9.14 8.86 -22.73
N TYR A 116 8.20 8.78 -21.79
CA TYR A 116 7.94 7.57 -20.99
C TYR A 116 6.58 6.92 -21.25
N ARG A 117 5.81 7.38 -22.25
CA ARG A 117 4.52 6.75 -22.59
C ARG A 117 4.72 5.35 -23.18
N GLY A 118 4.35 4.33 -22.42
CA GLY A 118 4.46 2.92 -22.83
C GLY A 118 5.89 2.37 -22.77
N LEU A 119 6.84 3.12 -22.21
CA LEU A 119 8.25 2.76 -22.11
C LEU A 119 8.67 2.69 -20.64
N PHE A 120 9.25 1.56 -20.24
CA PHE A 120 9.80 1.35 -18.90
C PHE A 120 10.96 0.33 -18.97
N GLY A 121 12.05 0.57 -18.24
CA GLY A 121 13.17 -0.37 -18.12
C GLY A 121 14.16 -0.36 -19.29
N PRO A 122 14.90 -1.47 -19.56
CA PRO A 122 15.98 -1.54 -20.56
C PRO A 122 15.58 -1.22 -22.01
N ALA A 123 14.28 -1.22 -22.31
CA ALA A 123 13.74 -0.83 -23.61
C ALA A 123 13.54 0.69 -23.76
N ASP A 124 13.87 1.49 -22.73
CA ASP A 124 13.88 2.95 -22.80
C ASP A 124 15.14 3.45 -23.56
N PRO A 125 14.99 4.03 -24.76
CA PRO A 125 16.11 4.58 -25.51
C PRO A 125 16.71 5.84 -24.87
N ASN A 126 16.07 6.41 -23.84
CA ASN A 126 16.51 7.60 -23.11
C ASN A 126 17.11 7.28 -21.73
N ARG A 127 17.46 6.02 -21.46
CA ARG A 127 18.13 5.67 -20.21
C ARG A 127 19.49 6.37 -20.13
N PRO A 128 19.82 7.11 -19.05
CA PRO A 128 21.15 7.67 -18.86
C PRO A 128 22.21 6.58 -18.69
#